data_AF-A0A8S2TEU6-F1
#
_entry.id   AF-A0A8S2TEU6-F1
#
_cell.length_a   1.000
_cell.length_b   1.000
_cell.length_c   1.000
_cell.angle_alpha   90.00
_cell.angle_beta   90.00
_cell.angle_gamma   90.00
#
_symmetry.space_group_name_H-M   'P 1'
#
loop_
_entity.id
_entity.type
_entity.pdbx_description
1 polymer ?
#
loop_
_entity_poly.entity_id
_entity_poly.type
_entity_poly.pdbx_seq_one_letter_code
_entity_poly.pdbx_strand_id
1 'polypeptide(L)' 'PCAVEKRTATLICEASGTPPPQFSWFYGQNEHLIVNGISKFIARGNRLIINHVDETDSGRYSCHVFNDFDPKGQ' A
#
# COMPACT_ATOMS: atom_id res chain seq x y z
N PRO A 1 -3.12 -28.13 -20.52
CA PRO A 1 -3.87 -27.17 -19.67
C PRO A 1 -2.94 -26.06 -19.18
N CYS A 2 -3.10 -24.84 -19.70
CA CYS A 2 -2.39 -23.67 -19.18
C CYS A 2 -3.11 -23.23 -17.91
N ALA A 3 -2.61 -23.62 -16.73
CA ALA A 3 -3.13 -23.10 -15.48
C ALA A 3 -2.78 -21.62 -15.40
N VAL A 4 -3.79 -20.75 -15.33
CA VAL A 4 -3.59 -19.34 -15.03
C VAL A 4 -3.14 -19.27 -13.58
N GLU A 5 -1.85 -19.02 -13.34
CA GLU A 5 -1.37 -18.75 -11.98
C GLU A 5 -2.16 -17.57 -11.41
N LYS A 6 -2.58 -17.67 -10.15
CA LYS A 6 -3.15 -16.53 -9.43
C LYS A 6 -2.11 -15.42 -9.45
N ARG A 7 -2.38 -14.35 -10.20
CA ARG A 7 -1.45 -13.21 -10.33
C ARG A 7 -1.56 -12.36 -9.07
N THR A 8 -0.45 -12.23 -8.35
CA THR A 8 -0.31 -11.34 -7.20
C THR A 8 0.69 -10.25 -7.54
N ALA A 9 0.32 -9.00 -7.32
CA ALA A 9 1.23 -7.86 -7.43
C ALA A 9 1.63 -7.37 -6.04
N THR A 10 2.86 -6.88 -5.90
CA THR A 10 3.34 -6.24 -4.68
C THR A 10 3.93 -4.88 -5.04
N LEU A 11 3.41 -3.83 -4.41
CA LEU A 11 3.95 -2.48 -4.48
C LEU A 11 4.73 -2.21 -3.20
N ILE A 12 5.89 -1.56 -3.36
CA ILE A 12 6.79 -1.20 -2.26
C ILE A 12 6.96 0.31 -2.24
N CYS A 13 6.80 0.89 -1.07
CA CYS A 13 7.04 2.29 -0.77
C CYS A 13 8.24 2.35 0.18
N GLU A 14 9.33 2.98 -0.22
CA GLU A 14 10.54 3.06 0.60
C GLU A 14 10.64 4.43 1.26
N ALA A 15 10.65 4.44 2.59
CA ALA A 15 10.88 5.63 3.38
C ALA A 15 11.54 5.25 4.71
N SER A 16 12.41 6.12 5.20
CA SER A 16 13.14 5.98 6.45
C SER A 16 13.09 7.28 7.25
N GLY A 17 13.01 7.19 8.56
CA GLY A 17 12.97 8.35 9.44
C GLY A 17 13.10 7.95 10.90
N THR A 18 13.43 8.93 11.74
CA THR A 18 13.36 8.81 13.21
C THR A 18 12.47 9.96 13.70
N PRO A 19 11.33 9.69 14.35
CA PRO A 19 10.72 8.38 14.63
C PRO A 19 10.38 7.56 13.37
N PRO A 20 10.21 6.23 13.48
CA PRO A 20 9.86 5.37 12.35
C PRO A 20 8.61 5.87 11.60
N PRO A 21 8.63 5.90 10.26
CA PRO A 21 7.48 6.36 9.49
C PRO A 21 6.33 5.35 9.51
N GLN A 22 5.12 5.89 9.43
CA GLN A 22 3.87 5.18 9.22
C GLN A 22 3.42 5.35 7.76
N PHE A 23 2.68 4.36 7.25
CA PHE A 23 2.33 4.24 5.84
C PHE A 23 0.83 4.04 5.65
N SER A 24 0.25 4.78 4.70
CA SER A 24 -1.14 4.65 4.28
C SER A 24 -1.23 4.54 2.76
N TRP A 25 -2.05 3.60 2.27
CA TRP A 25 -2.18 3.31 0.84
C TRP A 25 -3.52 3.79 0.28
N PHE A 26 -3.47 4.29 -0.94
CA PHE A 26 -4.62 4.88 -1.63
C PHE A 26 -4.68 4.40 -3.08
N TYR A 27 -5.90 4.23 -3.59
CA TYR A 27 -6.19 4.01 -5.00
C TYR A 27 -6.82 5.28 -5.60
N GLY A 28 -6.30 5.74 -6.74
CA GLY A 28 -6.73 7.00 -7.34
C GLY A 28 -6.35 8.23 -6.50
N GLN A 29 -7.27 9.20 -6.42
CA GLN A 29 -7.01 10.49 -5.76
C GLN A 29 -7.31 10.49 -4.27
N ASN A 30 -8.32 9.76 -3.80
CA ASN A 30 -8.80 9.85 -2.41
C ASN A 30 -9.37 8.54 -1.82
N GLU A 31 -9.33 7.42 -2.55
CA GLU A 31 -9.87 6.16 -2.00
C GLU A 31 -8.84 5.52 -1.08
N HIS A 32 -9.01 5.70 0.23
CA HIS A 32 -8.19 5.04 1.23
C HIS A 32 -8.46 3.53 1.16
N LEU A 33 -7.41 2.75 0.90
CA LEU A 33 -7.51 1.30 0.86
C LEU A 33 -7.62 0.78 2.30
N ILE A 34 -8.86 0.66 2.80
CA ILE A 34 -9.14 0.05 4.11
C ILE A 34 -8.93 -1.46 3.99
N VAL A 35 -7.89 -1.95 4.66
CA VAL A 35 -7.51 -3.36 4.63
C VAL A 35 -8.12 -4.08 5.83
N ASN A 36 -9.40 -4.39 5.73
CA ASN A 36 -10.08 -5.23 6.73
C ASN A 36 -10.33 -6.64 6.18
N GLY A 37 -9.41 -7.54 6.53
CA GLY A 37 -9.65 -8.96 6.77
C GLY A 37 -9.81 -9.91 5.57
N ILE A 38 -10.48 -9.51 4.48
CA ILE A 38 -10.88 -10.44 3.39
C ILE A 38 -10.75 -9.79 1.99
N SER A 39 -10.08 -8.62 1.89
CA SER A 39 -10.05 -7.80 0.68
C SER A 39 -8.91 -8.15 -0.29
N LYS A 40 -9.17 -7.99 -1.60
CA LYS A 40 -8.22 -8.06 -2.73
C LYS A 40 -6.90 -7.32 -2.48
N PHE A 41 -6.97 -6.23 -1.72
CA PHE A 41 -5.86 -5.37 -1.32
C PHE A 41 -5.44 -5.63 0.14
N ILE A 42 -4.15 -5.86 0.37
CA ILE A 42 -3.56 -6.10 1.69
C ILE A 42 -2.37 -5.15 1.93
N ALA A 43 -2.53 -4.20 2.85
CA ALA A 43 -1.52 -3.23 3.24
C ALA A 43 -0.75 -3.73 4.48
N ARG A 44 0.57 -3.74 4.39
CA ARG A 44 1.52 -4.15 5.44
C ARG A 44 2.61 -3.10 5.52
N GLY A 45 2.27 -1.96 6.15
CA GLY A 45 3.15 -0.81 6.25
C GLY A 45 3.62 -0.35 4.87
N ASN A 46 4.91 -0.52 4.61
CA ASN A 46 5.57 -0.08 3.39
C ASN A 46 5.27 -0.96 2.15
N ARG A 47 4.44 -1.98 2.28
CA ARG A 47 4.05 -2.91 1.20
C ARG A 47 2.54 -2.95 1.01
N LEU A 48 2.10 -2.92 -0.25
CA LEU A 48 0.73 -3.23 -0.66
C LEU A 48 0.74 -4.50 -1.53
N ILE A 49 -0.02 -5.50 -1.11
CA ILE A 49 -0.17 -6.77 -1.82
C ILE A 49 -1.56 -6.76 -2.46
N ILE A 50 -1.63 -7.04 -3.76
CA ILE A 50 -2.87 -7.12 -4.54
C ILE A 50 -3.01 -8.56 -5.02
N ASN A 51 -4.01 -9.27 -4.52
CA ASN A 51 -4.31 -10.65 -4.90
C ASN A 51 -5.29 -10.68 -6.07
N HIS A 52 -5.24 -11.74 -6.88
CA HIS A 52 -6.18 -11.93 -8.00
C HIS A 52 -6.21 -10.74 -8.96
N VAL A 53 -5.04 -10.24 -9.34
CA VAL A 53 -4.90 -9.07 -10.19
C VAL A 53 -5.59 -9.30 -11.54
N ASP A 54 -6.43 -8.36 -11.94
CA ASP A 54 -7.08 -8.30 -13.24
C ASP A 54 -6.88 -6.90 -13.88
N GLU A 55 -7.40 -6.70 -15.08
CA GLU A 55 -7.21 -5.44 -15.82
C GLU A 55 -7.83 -4.23 -15.11
N THR A 56 -8.85 -4.43 -14.27
CA THR A 56 -9.56 -3.36 -13.54
C THR A 56 -8.76 -2.81 -12.36
N ASP A 57 -7.73 -3.53 -11.91
CA ASP A 57 -6.78 -3.05 -10.89
C ASP A 57 -5.74 -2.08 -11.45
N SER A 58 -5.72 -1.89 -12.78
CA SER A 58 -4.83 -0.93 -13.42
C SER A 58 -5.22 0.48 -13.01
N GLY A 59 -4.31 1.17 -12.34
CA GLY A 59 -4.57 2.53 -11.86
C GLY A 59 -3.41 3.13 -11.10
N ARG A 60 -3.64 4.32 -10.55
CA ARG A 60 -2.65 5.03 -9.74
C ARG A 60 -2.77 4.61 -8.29
N TYR A 61 -1.70 4.02 -7.76
CA TYR A 61 -1.56 3.72 -6.34
C TYR A 61 -0.66 4.78 -5.71
N SER A 62 -1.09 5.35 -4.58
CA SER A 62 -0.32 6.35 -3.84
C SER A 62 -0.05 5.85 -2.43
N CYS A 63 1.19 6.04 -1.98
CA CYS A 63 1.63 5.77 -0.62
C CYS A 63 1.87 7.10 0.09
N HIS A 64 1.11 7.37 1.15
CA HIS A 64 1.36 8.50 2.02
C HIS A 64 2.18 8.04 3.23
N VAL A 65 3.26 8.75 3.48
CA VAL A 65 4.21 8.47 4.54
C VAL A 65 4.20 9.65 5.51
N PHE A 66 4.10 9.36 6.80
CA PHE A 66 4.17 10.36 7.85
C PHE A 66 4.97 9.83 9.04
N ASN A 67 5.64 10.69 9.78
CA ASN A 67 6.27 10.33 11.04
C ASN A 67 5.95 11.39 12.09
N ASP A 68 6.03 10.99 13.36
CA ASP A 68 5.80 11.89 14.50
C ASP A 68 7.03 12.73 14.81
N PHE A 69 7.78 13.14 13.78
CA PHE A 69 8.93 14.02 13.98
C PHE A 69 8.42 15.40 14.41
N ASP A 70 8.66 15.74 15.68
CA ASP A 70 8.51 17.10 16.19
C ASP A 70 9.84 17.85 16.05
N PRO A 71 10.00 18.73 15.05
CA PRO A 71 11.20 19.56 14.92
C PRO A 71 11.39 20.58 16.06
N LYS A 72 10.43 20.74 17.00
CA LYS A 72 10.44 21.77 18.05
C LYS A 72 10.55 21.21 19.48
N GLY A 73 11.17 20.06 19.66
CA GLY A 73 11.55 19.53 20.98
C GLY A 73 12.93 20.02 21.45
N GLN A 74 13.16 21.33 21.55
CA GLN A 74 14.35 21.92 22.18
C GLN A 74 13.98 22.98 23.21
#